data_AF-A0A537SVC1-F1
#
_entry.id   AF-A0A537SVC1-F1
#
_cell.length_a   1.000
_cell.length_b   1.000
_cell.length_c   1.000
_cell.angle_alpha   90.00
_cell.angle_beta   90.00
_cell.angle_gamma   90.00
#
_symmetry.space_group_name_H-M   'P 1'
#
loop_
_entity.id
_entity.type
_entity.pdbx_description
1 polymer ?
#
loop_
_entity_poly.entity_id
_entity_poly.type
_entity_poly.pdbx_seq_one_letter_code
_entity_poly.pdbx_strand_id
1 'polypeptide(L)' 'MKHFSVRQKWVARDAIFGTFFGEVTEVSDDGKSGIVVITDDRGNVLDTFSGSAADFQTSGEWQLAD' A
#
# COMPACT_ATOMS: atom_id res chain seq x y z
N MET A 1 6.29 15.14 -5.23
CA MET A 1 5.95 13.82 -5.81
C MET A 1 5.56 12.89 -4.67
N LYS A 2 4.71 11.90 -4.93
CA LYS A 2 4.40 10.85 -3.96
C LYS A 2 5.58 9.86 -3.95
N HIS A 3 6.10 9.52 -2.78
CA HIS A 3 7.20 8.57 -2.62
C HIS A 3 6.82 7.49 -1.62
N PHE A 4 7.30 6.29 -1.89
CA PHE A 4 7.32 5.19 -0.95
C PHE A 4 8.49 5.29 0.01
N SER A 5 8.27 4.78 1.22
CA SER A 5 9.29 4.53 2.23
C SER A 5 9.09 3.13 2.80
N VAL A 6 10.16 2.38 3.04
CA VAL A 6 10.04 1.04 3.64
C VAL A 6 9.33 1.13 5.00
N ARG A 7 8.43 0.19 5.27
CA ARG A 7 7.48 0.14 6.41
C ARG A 7 6.40 1.22 6.42
N GLN A 8 6.31 2.04 5.38
CA GLN A 8 5.17 2.94 5.23
C GLN A 8 3.89 2.10 5.10
N LYS A 9 2.89 2.48 5.90
CA LYS A 9 1.61 1.78 5.96
C LYS A 9 0.52 2.60 5.31
N TRP A 10 -0.38 1.88 4.65
CA TRP A 10 -1.54 2.40 3.97
C TRP A 10 -2.77 1.65 4.44
N VAL A 11 -3.91 2.33 4.44
CA VAL A 11 -5.20 1.77 4.78
C VAL A 11 -6.19 2.06 3.67
N ALA A 12 -6.91 1.03 3.23
CA ALA A 12 -8.07 1.15 2.37
C ALA A 12 -9.28 0.55 3.10
N ARG A 13 -10.44 1.21 3.01
CA ARG A 13 -11.68 0.76 3.65
C ARG A 13 -12.72 0.51 2.59
N ASP A 14 -13.16 -0.72 2.50
CA ASP A 14 -14.25 -1.17 1.64
C ASP A 14 -15.48 -1.51 2.50
N ALA A 15 -16.67 -1.10 2.04
CA ALA A 15 -17.90 -1.28 2.81
C ALA A 15 -18.38 -2.75 2.87
N ILE A 16 -17.93 -3.59 1.94
CA ILE A 16 -18.34 -5.00 1.79
C ILE A 16 -17.25 -5.92 2.33
N PHE A 17 -16.00 -5.67 1.97
CA PHE A 17 -14.86 -6.55 2.26
C PHE A 17 -14.07 -6.15 3.51
N GLY A 18 -14.34 -4.99 4.10
CA GLY A 18 -13.71 -4.54 5.34
C GLY A 18 -12.48 -3.67 5.11
N THR A 19 -11.50 -3.78 6.02
CA THR A 19 -10.29 -2.94 5.99
C THR A 19 -9.10 -3.72 5.46
N PHE A 20 -8.36 -3.10 4.56
CA PHE A 20 -7.11 -3.60 4.02
C PHE A 20 -5.95 -2.72 4.45
N PHE A 21 -4.79 -3.36 4.63
CA PHE A 21 -3.55 -2.70 4.98
C PHE A 21 -2.51 -2.98 3.91
N GLY A 22 -1.80 -1.94 3.47
CA GLY A 22 -0.68 -2.05 2.56
C GLY A 22 0.60 -1.64 3.28
N GLU A 23 1.59 -2.51 3.36
CA GLU A 23 2.91 -2.17 3.90
C GLU A 23 3.97 -2.21 2.79
N VAL A 24 4.68 -1.10 2.62
CA VAL A 24 5.80 -1.01 1.69
C VAL A 24 6.96 -1.85 2.24
N THR A 25 7.31 -2.95 1.58
CA THR A 25 8.41 -3.83 2.02
C THR A 25 9.72 -3.51 1.30
N GLU A 26 9.65 -3.00 0.08
CA GLU A 26 10.82 -2.66 -0.74
C GLU A 26 10.58 -1.34 -1.47
N VAL A 27 11.65 -0.57 -1.68
CA VAL A 27 11.63 0.68 -2.45
C VAL A 27 12.76 0.71 -3.46
N SER A 28 12.46 1.29 -4.63
CA SER A 28 13.34 1.47 -5.77
C SER A 28 13.18 2.88 -6.33
N ASP A 29 14.09 3.30 -7.21
CA ASP A 29 14.01 4.58 -7.92
C ASP A 29 13.84 5.80 -6.99
N ASP A 30 14.58 5.81 -5.87
CA ASP A 30 14.48 6.86 -4.84
C ASP A 30 13.06 6.99 -4.27
N GLY A 31 12.41 5.83 -4.04
CA GLY A 31 11.05 5.74 -3.51
C GLY A 31 9.95 6.00 -4.55
N LYS A 32 10.27 6.18 -5.83
CA LYS A 32 9.22 6.33 -6.86
C LYS A 32 8.49 5.02 -7.15
N SER A 33 9.16 3.89 -6.92
CA SER A 33 8.63 2.53 -7.14
C SER A 33 8.88 1.66 -5.92
N GLY A 34 8.13 0.57 -5.77
CA GLY A 34 8.34 -0.36 -4.67
C GLY A 34 7.40 -1.56 -4.70
N ILE A 35 7.54 -2.39 -3.66
CA ILE A 35 6.69 -3.53 -3.38
C ILE A 35 5.83 -3.20 -2.17
N VAL A 36 4.52 -3.46 -2.28
CA VAL A 36 3.56 -3.30 -1.18
C VAL A 36 2.87 -4.63 -0.93
N VAL A 37 3.00 -5.16 0.28
CA VAL A 37 2.25 -6.34 0.72
C VAL A 37 0.90 -5.90 1.26
N ILE A 38 -0.17 -6.49 0.74
CA ILE A 38 -1.54 -6.16 1.13
C ILE A 38 -2.10 -7.26 2.03
N THR A 39 -2.60 -6.89 3.21
CA THR A 39 -3.24 -7.81 4.16
C THR A 39 -4.66 -7.38 4.52
N ASP A 40 -5.45 -8.33 5.01
CA ASP A 40 -6.70 -8.03 5.73
C ASP A 40 -6.44 -7.59 7.19
N ASP A 41 -7.52 -7.35 7.93
CA ASP A 41 -7.52 -6.98 9.35
C ASP A 41 -7.07 -8.10 10.30
N ARG A 42 -6.94 -9.32 9.79
CA ARG A 42 -6.41 -10.50 10.51
C ARG A 42 -4.94 -10.75 10.19
N GLY A 43 -4.34 -9.95 9.30
CA GLY A 43 -2.95 -10.10 8.87
C GLY A 43 -2.75 -11.19 7.81
N ASN A 44 -3.81 -11.70 7.18
CA ASN A 44 -3.67 -12.62 6.06
C ASN A 44 -3.20 -11.84 4.83
N VAL A 45 -2.14 -12.31 4.18
CA VAL A 45 -1.68 -11.75 2.90
C VAL A 45 -2.71 -12.06 1.83
N LEU A 46 -3.24 -11.01 1.21
CA LEU A 46 -4.22 -11.11 0.13
C LEU A 46 -3.56 -10.92 -1.23
N ASP A 47 -2.59 -10.00 -1.32
CA ASP A 47 -1.93 -9.66 -2.58
C ASP A 47 -0.57 -8.99 -2.35
N THR A 48 0.18 -8.80 -3.44
CA THR A 48 1.42 -8.02 -3.48
C THR A 48 1.40 -7.10 -4.72
N PHE A 49 1.44 -5.80 -4.48
CA PHE A 49 1.55 -4.80 -5.53
C PHE A 49 3.03 -4.51 -5.85
N SER A 50 3.35 -4.34 -7.13
CA SER A 50 4.64 -3.87 -7.62
C SER A 50 4.42 -2.75 -8.62
N GLY A 51 4.99 -1.58 -8.36
CA GLY A 51 4.79 -0.43 -9.25
C GLY A 51 5.14 0.90 -8.58
N SER A 52 4.67 1.99 -9.17
CA SER A 52 4.97 3.32 -8.68
C SER A 52 4.12 3.73 -7.47
N ALA A 53 4.66 4.59 -6.62
CA ALA A 53 3.91 5.22 -5.53
C ALA A 53 2.74 6.06 -6.05
N ALA A 54 2.83 6.58 -7.28
CA ALA A 54 1.72 7.28 -7.92
C ALA A 54 0.59 6.31 -8.25
N ASP A 55 0.90 5.19 -8.89
CA ASP A 55 -0.08 4.18 -9.31
C ASP A 55 -0.83 3.58 -8.13
N PHE A 56 -0.10 3.26 -7.05
CA PHE A 56 -0.71 2.72 -5.83
C PHE A 56 -1.73 3.67 -5.21
N GLN A 57 -1.53 4.99 -5.36
CA GLN A 57 -2.44 6.00 -4.84
C GLN A 57 -3.45 6.52 -5.87
N THR A 58 -3.44 6.02 -7.11
CA THR A 58 -4.28 6.54 -8.19
C THR A 58 -5.77 6.34 -7.93
N SER A 59 -6.17 5.23 -7.29
CA SER A 59 -7.58 5.01 -6.95
C SER A 59 -8.09 5.95 -5.85
N GLY A 60 -7.19 6.54 -5.05
CA GLY A 60 -7.54 7.34 -3.88
C GLY A 60 -8.11 6.54 -2.69
N GLU A 61 -8.30 5.23 -2.85
CA GLU A 61 -8.80 4.35 -1.78
C GLU A 61 -7.76 4.16 -0.67
N TRP A 62 -6.48 4.13 -1.05
CA TRP A 62 -5.36 4.00 -0.14
C TRP A 62 -4.98 5.34 0.50
N GLN A 63 -5.18 5.43 1.80
CA GLN A 63 -4.79 6.56 2.65
C GLN A 63 -3.57 6.18 3.48
N LEU A 64 -2.71 7.15 3.80
CA LEU A 64 -1.61 6.89 4.73
C LEU A 64 -2.17 6.50 6.09
N ALA A 65 -1.63 5.43 6.67
CA ALA A 65 -1.85 5.13 8.08
C ALA A 65 -0.86 5.95 8.92
N ASP A 66 -1.36 6.48 10.05
CA ASP A 66 -0.55 7.20 11.04
C ASP A 66 0.44 6.28 11.77
#